data_AF-A0A164HAZ4-F1
#
_entry.id   AF-A0A164HAZ4-F1
#
_cell.length_a   1.000
_cell.length_b   1.000
_cell.length_c   1.000
_cell.angle_alpha   90.00
_cell.angle_beta   90.00
_cell.angle_gamma   90.00
#
_symmetry.space_group_name_H-M   'P 1'
#
loop_
_entity.id
_entity.type
_entity.pdbx_description
1 polymer ?
#
loop_
_entity_poly.entity_id
_entity_poly.type
_entity_poly.pdbx_seq_one_letter_code
_entity_poly.pdbx_strand_id
1 'polypeptide(L)'
;ACGRFTAACVMPLQFLVGDMHGLNTLEHQPAKVAAMEGIWETERGAPLTLFGIPDQEARTTHYAVKIPKVASLILTHELDGEVKGINEFEGAHPPVAPVFYAFRVMVGVGSLMLLVAGFTAWRLWLQRRQPEV
;
A
#
# COMPACT_ATOMS: atom_id res chain seq x y z
N ALA A 1 2.94 25.29 18.79
CA ALA A 1 1.57 24.74 18.72
C ALA A 1 1.11 24.51 17.27
N CYS A 2 1.42 25.42 16.35
CA CYS A 2 1.03 25.40 14.93
C CYS A 2 1.35 24.08 14.18
N GLY A 3 2.56 23.51 14.35
CA GLY A 3 2.97 22.29 13.63
C GLY A 3 2.23 20.98 13.98
N ARG A 4 1.50 20.93 15.11
CA ARG A 4 0.75 19.72 15.52
C ARG A 4 -0.63 19.65 14.90
N PHE A 5 -1.27 20.79 14.67
CA PHE A 5 -2.54 20.88 13.96
C PHE A 5 -2.36 20.59 12.47
N THR A 6 -1.27 21.10 11.87
CA THR A 6 -0.97 20.81 10.46
C THR A 6 -0.73 19.33 10.24
N ALA A 7 0.05 18.65 11.08
CA ALA A 7 0.26 17.20 10.96
C ALA A 7 -1.05 16.39 11.12
N ALA A 8 -1.91 16.77 12.08
CA ALA A 8 -3.18 16.09 12.34
C ALA A 8 -4.18 16.19 11.17
N CYS A 9 -4.16 17.29 10.40
CA CYS A 9 -5.03 17.46 9.24
C CYS A 9 -4.40 16.96 7.94
N VAL A 10 -3.09 17.14 7.76
CA VAL A 10 -2.39 16.81 6.50
C VAL A 10 -2.20 15.30 6.34
N MET A 11 -1.96 14.56 7.44
CA MET A 11 -1.73 13.10 7.35
C MET A 11 -2.96 12.32 6.86
N PRO A 12 -4.18 12.51 7.40
CA PRO A 12 -5.37 11.86 6.86
C PRO A 12 -5.63 12.24 5.40
N LEU A 13 -5.41 13.51 5.05
CA LEU A 13 -5.55 13.98 3.67
C LEU A 13 -4.56 13.28 2.73
N GLN A 14 -3.31 13.12 3.14
CA GLN A 14 -2.28 12.43 2.36
C GLN A 14 -2.67 10.97 2.05
N PHE A 15 -3.31 10.28 3.01
CA PHE A 15 -3.81 8.92 2.80
C PHE A 15 -4.95 8.87 1.80
N LEU A 16 -5.94 9.76 1.96
CA LEU A 16 -7.08 9.83 1.04
C LEU A 16 -6.63 10.14 -0.40
N VAL A 17 -5.73 11.10 -0.55
CA VAL A 17 -5.15 11.43 -1.86
C VAL A 17 -4.35 10.27 -2.43
N GLY A 18 -3.60 9.55 -1.59
CA GLY A 18 -2.85 8.35 -1.99
C GLY A 18 -3.77 7.22 -2.49
N ASP A 19 -4.86 6.96 -1.77
CA ASP A 19 -5.87 5.96 -2.15
C ASP A 19 -6.56 6.32 -3.48
N MET A 20 -6.99 7.58 -3.62
CA MET A 20 -7.55 8.09 -4.88
C MET A 20 -6.56 7.94 -6.05
N HIS A 21 -5.28 8.21 -5.83
CA HIS A 21 -4.25 7.97 -6.83
C HIS A 21 -4.09 6.47 -7.18
N GLY A 22 -4.23 5.59 -6.20
CA GLY A 22 -4.25 4.14 -6.39
C GLY A 22 -5.41 3.70 -7.29
N LEU A 23 -6.63 4.12 -6.97
CA LEU A 23 -7.84 3.85 -7.76
C LEU A 23 -7.73 4.37 -9.19
N ASN A 24 -7.28 5.62 -9.35
CA ASN A 24 -7.09 6.20 -10.67
C ASN A 24 -6.01 5.43 -11.49
N THR A 25 -4.95 4.97 -10.82
CA THR A 25 -3.91 4.15 -11.46
C THR A 25 -4.43 2.77 -11.83
N LEU A 26 -5.33 2.18 -11.04
CA LEU A 26 -5.98 0.92 -11.39
C LEU A 26 -6.82 1.05 -12.67
N GLU A 27 -7.56 2.15 -12.83
CA GLU A 27 -8.39 2.38 -14.01
C GLU A 27 -7.54 2.59 -15.28
N HIS A 28 -6.49 3.40 -15.19
CA HIS A 28 -5.70 3.80 -16.37
C HIS A 28 -4.49 2.88 -16.64
N GLN A 29 -3.93 2.25 -15.61
CA GLN A 29 -2.71 1.44 -15.68
C GLN A 29 -2.81 0.19 -14.78
N PRO A 30 -3.80 -0.69 -15.01
CA PRO A 30 -4.03 -1.87 -14.18
C PRO A 30 -2.81 -2.81 -14.14
N ALA A 31 -2.07 -2.92 -15.25
CA ALA A 31 -0.84 -3.72 -15.32
C ALA A 31 0.23 -3.29 -14.29
N LYS A 32 0.33 -1.98 -14.01
CA LYS A 32 1.27 -1.45 -13.02
C LYS A 32 0.82 -1.84 -11.61
N VAL A 33 -0.46 -1.69 -11.31
CA VAL A 33 -1.02 -2.06 -10.00
C VAL A 33 -0.88 -3.57 -9.75
N ALA A 34 -1.18 -4.40 -10.74
CA ALA A 34 -0.98 -5.85 -10.66
C ALA A 34 0.49 -6.21 -10.38
N ALA A 35 1.44 -5.52 -11.03
CA ALA A 35 2.87 -5.69 -10.79
C ALA A 35 3.32 -5.20 -9.40
N MET A 36 2.73 -4.12 -8.87
CA MET A 36 3.00 -3.62 -7.51
C MET A 36 2.57 -4.64 -6.44
N GLU A 37 1.39 -5.23 -6.63
CA GLU A 37 0.82 -6.22 -5.72
C GLU A 37 1.37 -7.63 -5.93
N GLY A 38 2.00 -7.91 -7.07
CA GLY A 38 2.52 -9.23 -7.43
C GLY A 38 1.40 -10.24 -7.68
N ILE A 39 0.32 -9.79 -8.31
CA ILE A 39 -0.85 -10.60 -8.68
C ILE A 39 -0.62 -11.14 -10.10
N TRP A 40 -0.31 -12.43 -10.22
CA TRP A 40 0.01 -13.04 -11.53
C TRP A 40 -1.23 -13.40 -12.33
N GLU A 41 -2.20 -14.02 -11.66
CA GLU A 41 -3.46 -14.46 -12.24
C GLU A 41 -4.61 -13.55 -11.82
N THR A 42 -5.58 -13.35 -12.69
CA THR A 42 -6.80 -12.62 -12.36
C THR A 42 -7.61 -13.40 -11.35
N GLU A 43 -7.91 -12.75 -10.22
CA GLU A 43 -8.66 -13.37 -9.14
C GLU A 43 -9.61 -12.39 -8.46
N ARG A 44 -10.70 -12.93 -7.93
CA ARG A 44 -11.65 -12.19 -7.09
C ARG A 44 -11.25 -12.33 -5.63
N GLY A 45 -11.24 -11.22 -4.90
CA GLY A 45 -10.75 -11.21 -3.52
C GLY A 45 -9.23 -11.41 -3.45
N ALA A 46 -8.51 -10.74 -4.35
CA ALA A 46 -7.06 -10.76 -4.46
C ALA A 46 -6.39 -10.51 -3.10
N PRO A 47 -5.37 -11.31 -2.75
CA PRO A 47 -4.63 -11.16 -1.53
C PRO A 47 -3.64 -10.00 -1.62
N LEU A 48 -3.47 -9.28 -0.51
CA LEU A 48 -2.36 -8.34 -0.36
C LEU A 48 -1.08 -9.11 -0.07
N THR A 49 -0.09 -9.01 -0.95
CA THR A 49 1.23 -9.59 -0.71
C THR A 49 2.04 -8.64 0.17
N LEU A 50 2.43 -9.02 1.38
CA LEU A 50 3.29 -8.18 2.23
C LEU A 50 4.77 -8.33 1.88
N PHE A 51 5.23 -9.57 1.77
CA PHE A 51 6.61 -9.92 1.45
C PHE A 51 6.63 -11.03 0.40
N GLY A 52 7.70 -11.12 -0.37
CA GLY A 52 7.89 -12.15 -1.37
C GLY A 52 9.01 -11.81 -2.33
N ILE A 53 9.37 -12.79 -3.16
CA ILE A 53 10.34 -12.64 -4.25
C ILE A 53 9.59 -12.91 -5.56
N PRO A 54 9.25 -11.87 -6.34
CA PRO A 54 8.56 -12.04 -7.61
C PRO A 54 9.53 -12.60 -8.66
N ASP A 55 9.10 -13.67 -9.33
CA ASP A 55 9.79 -14.30 -10.44
C ASP A 55 8.94 -14.14 -11.71
N GLN A 56 9.45 -13.35 -12.66
CA GLN A 56 8.77 -13.08 -13.92
C GLN A 56 8.84 -14.24 -14.91
N GLU A 57 9.91 -15.05 -14.86
CA GLU A 57 10.05 -16.19 -15.76
C GLU A 57 9.09 -17.31 -15.34
N ALA A 58 9.03 -17.59 -14.05
CA ALA A 58 8.12 -18.57 -13.47
C ALA A 58 6.68 -18.04 -13.28
N ARG A 59 6.43 -16.76 -13.59
CA ARG A 59 5.14 -16.05 -13.39
C ARG A 59 4.54 -16.31 -12.00
N THR A 60 5.37 -16.25 -10.97
CA THR A 60 4.97 -16.56 -9.59
C THR A 60 5.75 -15.73 -8.58
N THR A 61 5.23 -15.64 -7.35
CA THR A 61 5.93 -14.98 -6.23
C THR A 61 6.33 -16.03 -5.22
N HIS A 62 7.63 -16.31 -5.11
CA HIS A 62 8.19 -17.22 -4.13
C HIS A 62 8.20 -16.59 -2.73
N TYR A 63 8.08 -17.44 -1.70
CA TYR A 63 8.11 -17.02 -0.29
C TYR A 63 7.12 -15.88 0.04
N ALA A 64 5.97 -15.89 -0.63
CA ALA A 64 4.98 -14.84 -0.51
C ALA A 64 4.21 -14.92 0.82
N VAL A 65 4.26 -13.86 1.61
CA VAL A 65 3.39 -13.66 2.78
C VAL A 65 2.19 -12.87 2.31
N LYS A 66 1.02 -13.51 2.29
CA LYS A 66 -0.21 -12.95 1.72
C LYS A 66 -1.31 -12.82 2.78
N ILE A 67 -2.07 -11.73 2.73
CA ILE A 67 -3.30 -11.55 3.52
C ILE A 67 -4.49 -11.59 2.55
N PRO A 68 -5.44 -12.55 2.71
CA PRO A 68 -6.53 -12.74 1.76
C PRO A 68 -7.47 -11.53 1.70
N LYS A 69 -8.02 -11.23 0.51
CA LYS A 69 -9.03 -10.19 0.24
C LYS A 69 -8.63 -8.74 0.49
N VAL A 70 -7.48 -8.48 1.09
CA VAL A 70 -7.07 -7.11 1.44
C VAL A 70 -6.69 -6.28 0.20
N ALA A 71 -6.07 -6.89 -0.83
CA ALA A 71 -5.75 -6.14 -2.04
C ALA A 71 -7.03 -5.73 -2.78
N SER A 72 -8.00 -6.62 -2.95
CA SER A 72 -9.31 -6.26 -3.52
C SER A 72 -10.01 -5.17 -2.70
N LEU A 73 -10.01 -5.28 -1.37
CA LEU A 73 -10.63 -4.26 -0.52
C LEU A 73 -10.03 -2.86 -0.75
N ILE A 74 -8.72 -2.75 -0.90
CA ILE A 74 -8.04 -1.46 -1.11
C ILE A 74 -8.25 -0.98 -2.55
N LEU A 75 -8.07 -1.87 -3.53
CA LEU A 75 -8.05 -1.50 -4.95
C LEU A 75 -9.45 -1.30 -5.55
N THR A 76 -10.46 -2.00 -5.04
CA THR A 76 -11.82 -1.93 -5.58
C THR A 76 -12.86 -1.50 -4.56
N HIS A 77 -12.46 -1.24 -3.31
CA HIS A 77 -13.39 -0.95 -2.20
C HIS A 77 -14.39 -2.08 -1.92
N GLU A 78 -14.12 -3.29 -2.40
CA GLU A 78 -15.01 -4.45 -2.33
C GLU A 78 -14.18 -5.69 -1.97
N LEU A 79 -14.64 -6.48 -0.99
CA LEU A 79 -13.90 -7.66 -0.52
C LEU A 79 -13.71 -8.74 -1.60
N ASP A 80 -14.65 -8.83 -2.54
CA ASP A 80 -14.66 -9.81 -3.63
C ASP A 80 -14.58 -9.14 -5.01
N GLY A 81 -14.01 -7.93 -5.06
CA GLY A 81 -13.71 -7.24 -6.32
C GLY A 81 -12.66 -8.00 -7.13
N GLU A 82 -12.83 -7.97 -8.45
CA GLU A 82 -11.93 -8.61 -9.39
C GLU A 82 -10.73 -7.70 -9.66
N VAL A 83 -9.52 -8.26 -9.54
CA VAL A 83 -8.28 -7.57 -9.87
C VAL A 83 -7.58 -8.35 -10.98
N LYS A 84 -7.28 -7.66 -12.07
CA LYS A 84 -6.60 -8.26 -13.23
C LYS A 84 -5.16 -8.63 -12.89
N GLY A 85 -4.77 -9.85 -13.24
CA GLY A 85 -3.41 -10.34 -13.06
C GLY A 85 -2.45 -9.83 -14.12
N ILE A 86 -1.15 -9.88 -13.82
CA ILE A 86 -0.06 -9.51 -14.73
C ILE A 86 -0.14 -10.32 -16.04
N ASN A 87 -0.59 -11.58 -15.98
CA ASN A 87 -0.66 -12.48 -17.12
C ASN A 87 -1.69 -12.05 -18.18
N GLU A 88 -2.66 -11.19 -17.85
CA GLU A 88 -3.56 -10.60 -18.85
C GLU A 88 -2.88 -9.52 -19.72
N PHE A 89 -1.72 -9.02 -19.30
CA PHE A 89 -1.02 -7.90 -19.92
C PHE A 89 0.25 -8.34 -20.64
N GLU A 90 0.17 -9.37 -21.48
CA GLU A 90 1.33 -9.98 -22.16
C GLU A 90 2.20 -8.92 -22.87
N GLY A 91 3.43 -8.73 -22.37
CA GLY A 91 4.40 -7.76 -22.92
C GLY A 91 4.08 -6.29 -22.65
N ALA A 92 2.95 -5.99 -22.01
CA ALA A 92 2.47 -4.63 -21.71
C ALA A 92 2.53 -4.29 -20.19
N HIS A 93 3.29 -5.07 -19.41
CA HIS A 93 3.52 -4.80 -17.99
C HIS A 93 4.95 -4.30 -17.74
N PRO A 94 5.16 -3.42 -16.74
CA PRO A 94 6.50 -3.03 -16.31
C PRO A 94 7.23 -4.23 -15.67
N PRO A 95 8.56 -4.14 -15.48
CA PRO A 95 9.30 -5.15 -14.72
C PRO A 95 8.74 -5.23 -13.30
N VAL A 96 8.31 -6.43 -12.90
CA VAL A 96 7.57 -6.68 -11.65
C VAL A 96 8.45 -6.43 -10.42
N ALA A 97 9.68 -6.96 -10.39
CA ALA A 97 10.52 -6.91 -9.18
C ALA A 97 10.86 -5.47 -8.71
N PRO A 98 11.33 -4.54 -9.56
CA PRO A 98 11.60 -3.17 -9.15
C PRO A 98 10.33 -2.47 -8.63
N VAL A 99 9.22 -2.63 -9.32
CA VAL A 99 7.93 -2.00 -8.98
C VAL A 99 7.37 -2.54 -7.67
N PHE A 100 7.42 -3.87 -7.50
CA PHE A 100 7.01 -4.59 -6.29
C PHE A 100 7.79 -4.12 -5.04
N TYR A 101 9.11 -4.01 -5.14
CA TYR A 101 9.92 -3.55 -4.00
C TYR A 101 9.82 -2.05 -3.76
N ALA A 102 9.78 -1.23 -4.82
CA ALA A 102 9.63 0.21 -4.69
C ALA A 102 8.32 0.57 -3.97
N PHE A 103 7.21 -0.10 -4.30
CA PHE A 103 5.94 0.10 -3.61
C PHE A 103 6.04 -0.22 -2.11
N ARG A 104 6.67 -1.33 -1.75
CA ARG A 104 6.84 -1.74 -0.34
C ARG A 104 7.75 -0.80 0.45
N VAL A 105 8.82 -0.29 -0.17
CA VAL A 105 9.68 0.73 0.45
C VAL A 105 8.89 2.02 0.67
N MET A 106 8.11 2.47 -0.33
CA MET A 106 7.26 3.66 -0.21
C MET A 106 6.25 3.51 0.94
N VAL A 107 5.49 2.41 0.97
CA VAL A 107 4.52 2.14 2.04
C VAL A 107 5.23 2.03 3.40
N GLY A 108 6.34 1.29 3.47
CA GLY A 108 7.11 1.10 4.70
C GLY A 108 7.66 2.41 5.28
N VAL A 109 8.22 3.27 4.43
CA VAL A 109 8.72 4.60 4.84
C VAL A 109 7.55 5.49 5.28
N GLY A 110 6.44 5.50 4.54
CA GLY A 110 5.23 6.25 4.91
C GLY A 110 4.69 5.82 6.28
N SER A 111 4.53 4.50 6.49
CA SER A 111 4.11 3.93 7.77
C SER A 111 5.09 4.27 8.89
N LEU A 112 6.40 4.21 8.67
CA LEU A 112 7.41 4.56 9.66
C LEU A 112 7.32 6.03 10.08
N MET A 113 7.18 6.94 9.11
CA MET A 113 7.04 8.38 9.39
C MET A 113 5.80 8.65 10.27
N LEU A 114 4.69 7.97 9.98
CA LEU A 114 3.46 8.10 10.76
C LEU A 114 3.59 7.54 12.17
N LEU A 115 4.25 6.39 12.33
CA LEU A 115 4.51 5.81 13.65
C LEU A 115 5.37 6.74 14.50
N VAL A 116 6.42 7.33 13.94
CA VAL A 116 7.29 8.28 14.65
C VAL A 116 6.53 9.56 15.00
N ALA A 117 5.74 10.11 14.06
CA ALA A 117 4.95 11.30 14.32
C ALA A 117 3.85 11.06 15.37
N GLY A 118 3.17 9.91 15.30
CA GLY A 118 2.16 9.49 16.27
C GLY A 118 2.77 9.26 17.65
N PHE A 119 3.91 8.57 17.73
CA PHE A 119 4.62 8.30 19.00
C PHE A 119 5.13 9.58 19.66
N THR A 120 5.73 10.50 18.89
CA THR A 120 6.18 11.78 19.42
C THR A 120 5.01 12.66 19.89
N ALA A 121 3.91 12.71 19.13
CA ALA A 121 2.69 13.39 19.53
C ALA A 121 2.09 12.81 20.82
N TRP A 122 2.04 11.47 20.93
CA TRP A 122 1.57 10.76 22.11
C TRP A 122 2.45 11.07 23.34
N ARG A 123 3.78 10.97 23.22
CA ARG A 123 4.72 11.22 24.33
C ARG A 123 4.59 12.65 24.84
N LEU A 124 4.45 13.63 23.95
CA LEU A 124 4.24 15.03 24.31
C LEU A 124 2.86 15.27 24.93
N TRP A 125 1.83 14.54 24.51
CA TRP A 125 0.50 14.60 25.12
C TRP A 125 0.52 14.05 26.55
N LEU A 126 1.23 12.94 26.80
CA LEU A 126 1.43 12.40 28.15
C LEU A 126 2.20 13.37 29.06
N GLN A 127 3.24 14.04 28.55
CA GLN A 127 4.00 15.01 29.33
C GLN A 127 3.17 16.25 29.74
N ARG A 128 2.26 16.71 28.88
CA ARG A 128 1.33 17.81 29.23
C ARG A 128 0.26 17.43 30.27
N ARG A 129 0.10 16.14 30.57
CA ARG A 129 -0.85 15.65 31.57
C ARG A 129 -0.26 15.53 32.98
N GLN A 130 1.05 15.73 33.16
CA GLN A 130 1.61 15.82 34.50
C GLN A 130 1.35 17.23 35.05
N PRO A 131 0.56 17.38 36.14
CA PRO A 131 0.45 18.66 36.82
C PRO A 131 1.83 19.01 37.38
N GLU A 132 2.28 20.23 37.11
CA GLU A 132 3.47 20.82 37.75
C GLU A 132 3.28 20.70 39.27
N VAL A 133 4.16 19.95 39.94
CA VAL A 133 4.23 19.86 41.41
C VAL A 133 5.11 20.97 41.95
#